data_AF-A0A0Z8VLC6-F1
#
_entry.id   AF-A0A0Z8VLC6-F1
#
_cell.length_a   1.000
_cell.length_b   1.000
_cell.length_c   1.000
_cell.angle_alpha   90.00
_cell.angle_beta   90.00
_cell.angle_gamma   90.00
#
_symmetry.space_group_name_H-M   'P 1'
#
loop_
_entity.id
_entity.type
_entity.pdbx_description
1 polymer ?
#
loop_
_entity_poly.entity_id
_entity_poly.type
_entity_poly.pdbx_seq_one_letter_code
_entity_poly.pdbx_strand_id
1 'polypeptide(L)' 'MFKAKIRFNDGSSLDYTSKDEAEENKIRHSLDNNVPLAIVESNRTIMIVPQNIILVDVTKAEK' A
#
# COMPACT_ATOMS: atom_id res chain seq x y z
N MET A 1 6.26 -5.61 11.97
CA MET A 1 6.45 -4.57 10.93
C MET A 1 5.80 -5.11 9.66
N PHE A 2 5.21 -4.27 8.84
CA PHE A 2 4.50 -4.68 7.64
C PHE A 2 5.22 -4.13 6.40
N LYS A 3 5.42 -4.95 5.38
CA LYS A 3 5.95 -4.53 4.08
C LYS A 3 4.91 -4.80 3.01
N ALA A 4 4.49 -3.75 2.30
CA ALA A 4 3.72 -3.83 1.07
C ALA A 4 4.62 -3.57 -0.13
N LYS A 5 4.53 -4.43 -1.14
CA LYS A 5 5.03 -4.13 -2.48
C LYS A 5 3.84 -4.00 -3.41
N ILE A 6 3.63 -2.79 -3.92
CA ILE A 6 2.54 -2.46 -4.83
C ILE A 6 3.13 -2.29 -6.24
N ARG A 7 2.59 -2.99 -7.23
CA ARG A 7 2.91 -2.79 -8.65
C ARG A 7 1.74 -2.15 -9.37
N PHE A 8 2.04 -1.13 -10.16
CA PHE A 8 1.05 -0.39 -10.91
C PHE A 8 1.03 -0.81 -12.39
N ASN A 9 -0.06 -0.45 -13.08
CA ASN A 9 -0.29 -0.78 -14.48
C ASN A 9 0.63 -0.05 -15.48
N ASP A 10 1.23 1.05 -15.06
CA ASP A 10 2.27 1.77 -15.79
C ASP A 10 3.67 1.13 -15.66
N GLY A 11 3.77 -0.01 -14.96
CA GLY A 11 5.02 -0.72 -14.70
C GLY A 11 5.83 -0.16 -13.53
N SER A 12 5.38 0.91 -12.90
CA SER A 12 6.01 1.43 -11.68
C SER A 12 5.71 0.55 -10.47
N SER A 13 6.53 0.67 -9.42
CA SER A 13 6.30 -0.04 -8.17
C SER A 13 6.60 0.82 -6.95
N LEU A 14 5.85 0.58 -5.88
CA LEU A 14 6.06 1.17 -4.58
C LEU A 14 6.39 0.07 -3.57
N ASP A 15 7.57 0.15 -2.97
CA ASP A 15 7.90 -0.59 -1.76
C ASP A 15 7.60 0.31 -0.56
N TYR A 16 6.65 -0.12 0.27
CA TYR A 16 6.17 0.62 1.43
C TYR A 16 6.33 -0.24 2.68
N THR A 17 6.84 0.35 3.76
CA THR A 17 7.02 -0.35 5.04
C THR A 17 6.31 0.42 6.14
N SER A 18 5.29 -0.18 6.75
CA SER A 18 4.62 0.38 7.93
C SER A 18 5.04 -0.35 9.20
N LYS A 19 5.02 0.36 10.33
CA LYS A 19 5.18 -0.23 11.67
C LYS A 19 3.84 -0.56 12.33
N ASP A 20 2.72 -0.11 11.75
CA ASP A 20 1.38 -0.17 12.34
C ASP A 20 0.46 -1.10 11.53
N GLU A 21 -0.21 -2.00 12.24
CA GLU A 21 -1.22 -2.92 11.68
C GLU A 21 -2.48 -2.15 11.20
N ALA A 22 -2.76 -0.98 11.79
CA ALA A 22 -3.86 -0.12 11.34
C ALA A 22 -3.64 0.40 9.91
N GLU A 23 -2.40 0.60 9.46
CA GLU A 23 -2.12 1.01 8.08
C GLU A 23 -2.27 -0.14 7.09
N GLU A 24 -1.93 -1.38 7.48
CA GLU A 24 -2.21 -2.57 6.67
C GLU A 24 -3.72 -2.69 6.40
N ASN A 25 -4.54 -2.53 7.44
CA ASN A 25 -6.00 -2.61 7.30
C ASN A 25 -6.56 -1.53 6.37
N LYS A 26 -5.99 -0.32 6.35
CA LYS A 26 -6.38 0.73 5.40
C LYS A 26 -6.06 0.35 3.96
N ILE A 27 -4.89 -0.23 3.71
CA ILE A 27 -4.49 -0.70 2.38
C ILE A 27 -5.42 -1.82 1.92
N ARG A 28 -5.68 -2.83 2.75
CA ARG A 28 -6.63 -3.91 2.45
C ARG A 28 -8.02 -3.36 2.14
N HIS A 29 -8.54 -2.49 3.01
CA HIS A 29 -9.85 -1.87 2.81
C HIS A 29 -9.94 -1.08 1.50
N SER A 30 -8.90 -0.30 1.17
CA SER A 30 -8.79 0.45 -0.08
C SER A 30 -8.88 -0.47 -1.30
N LEU A 31 -8.15 -1.59 -1.29
CA LEU A 31 -8.15 -2.58 -2.36
C LEU A 31 -9.50 -3.28 -2.49
N ASP A 32 -10.04 -3.80 -1.38
CA ASP A 32 -11.28 -4.57 -1.35
C ASP A 32 -12.50 -3.75 -1.79
N ASN A 33 -12.50 -2.45 -1.47
CA ASN A 33 -13.60 -1.54 -1.77
C ASN A 33 -13.33 -0.65 -3.00
N ASN A 34 -12.18 -0.81 -3.65
CA ASN A 34 -11.76 0.01 -4.79
C ASN A 34 -11.78 1.53 -4.50
N VAL A 35 -11.42 1.92 -3.27
CA VAL A 35 -11.41 3.32 -2.81
C VAL A 35 -9.97 3.85 -2.79
N PRO A 36 -9.67 5.04 -3.34
CA PRO A 36 -8.34 5.63 -3.26
C PRO A 36 -7.87 5.84 -1.82
N LEU A 37 -6.59 5.56 -1.55
CA LEU A 37 -5.96 5.75 -0.25
C LEU A 37 -4.78 6.71 -0.38
N ALA A 38 -4.71 7.70 0.52
CA ALA A 38 -3.53 8.52 0.69
C ALA A 38 -2.70 8.01 1.88
N ILE A 39 -1.46 7.64 1.64
CA ILE A 39 -0.47 7.33 2.67
C ILE A 39 0.44 8.54 2.82
N VAL A 40 0.57 9.06 4.04
CA VAL A 40 1.45 10.19 4.34
C VAL A 40 2.71 9.64 5.01
N GLU A 41 3.83 9.69 4.30
CA GLU A 41 5.13 9.27 4.79
C GLU A 41 6.07 10.48 4.90
N SER A 42 6.26 10.97 6.13
CA SER A 42 7.07 12.15 6.43
C SER A 42 6.63 13.40 5.64
N ASN A 43 7.35 13.76 4.57
CA ASN A 43 7.06 14.90 3.70
C ASN A 43 6.48 14.49 2.34
N ARG A 44 6.22 13.19 2.13
CA ARG A 44 5.66 12.66 0.89
C ARG A 44 4.25 12.14 1.14
N THR A 45 3.33 12.50 0.26
CA THR A 45 2.02 11.85 0.19
C THR A 45 2.02 10.91 -1.01
N ILE A 46 1.71 9.65 -0.76
CA ILE A 46 1.58 8.61 -1.77
C ILE A 46 0.08 8.35 -1.96
N MET A 47 -0.44 8.57 -3.15
CA MET A 47 -1.81 8.23 -3.49
C MET A 47 -1.84 6.86 -4.17
N ILE A 48 -2.53 5.92 -3.53
CA ILE A 48 -2.80 4.59 -4.04
C ILE A 48 -4.20 4.61 -4.64
N VAL A 49 -4.29 4.41 -5.96
CA VAL A 49 -5.55 4.26 -6.67
C VAL A 49 -5.69 2.79 -7.06
N PRO A 50 -6.62 2.01 -6.44
CA PRO A 50 -6.68 0.56 -6.63
C PRO A 50 -6.84 0.12 -8.09
N GLN A 51 -7.52 0.93 -8.90
CA GLN A 51 -7.72 0.71 -10.34
C GLN A 51 -6.41 0.64 -11.14
N ASN A 52 -5.34 1.26 -10.62
CA ASN A 52 -4.04 1.26 -11.26
C ASN A 52 -3.13 0.15 -10.73
N ILE A 53 -3.59 -0.71 -9.83
CA ILE A 53 -2.75 -1.73 -9.19
C ILE A 53 -2.93 -3.07 -9.88
N ILE A 54 -1.80 -3.68 -10.26
CA ILE A 54 -1.75 -5.03 -10.82
C ILE A 54 -1.56 -6.06 -9.70
N LEU A 55 -0.74 -5.72 -8.70
CA LEU A 55 -0.36 -6.68 -7.66
C LEU A 55 -0.02 -5.96 -6.36
N VAL A 56 -0.51 -6.51 -5.25
CA VAL A 56 -0.08 -6.14 -3.91
C VAL A 56 0.44 -7.38 -3.21
N ASP A 57 1.72 -7.36 -2.85
CA ASP A 57 2.33 -8.36 -1.99
C ASP A 57 2.47 -7.78 -0.58
N VAL A 58 1.88 -8.46 0.39
CA VAL A 58 1.69 -8.02 1.77
C VAL A 58 2.43 -9.02 2.65
N THR A 59 3.66 -8.67 3.06
CA THR A 59 4.47 -9.53 3.94
C THR A 59 4.52 -8.97 5.34
N LYS A 60 4.07 -9.76 6.32
CA LYS A 60 4.31 -9.48 7.73
C LYS A 60 5.80 -9.76 8.01
N ALA A 61 6.57 -8.71 8.27
CA ALA A 61 7.91 -8.85 8.79
C ALA A 61 7.82 -9.13 10.29
N GLU A 62 7.98 -10.41 10.65
CA GLU A 62 8.28 -10.82 12.02
C GLU A 62 9.64 -10.21 12.44
N LYS A 63 9.72 -9.84 13.72
CA LYS A 63 10.82 -9.06 14.31
C LYS A 63 12.18 -9.74 14.17
#